data_AF-A0A7K1ERE4-F1
#
_entry.id   AF-A0A7K1ERE4-F1
#
_cell.length_a   1.000
_cell.length_b   1.000
_cell.length_c   1.000
_cell.angle_alpha   90.00
_cell.angle_beta   90.00
_cell.angle_gamma   90.00
#
_symmetry.space_group_name_H-M   'P 1'
#
loop_
_entity.id
_entity.type
_entity.pdbx_description
1 polymer ?
#
loop_
_entity_poly.entity_id
_entity_poly.type
_entity_poly.pdbx_seq_one_letter_code
_entity_poly.pdbx_strand_id
1 'polypeptide(L)'
;MWSVFRDRGSAVADFVLVAFPMLALFVGTVTIGFASYARTVILDATIEGARFAALADQNLLAGTQKTRELIQSSLGPAITVEVVASSSKLGQIESIRFESSAAFDFLPGTKILTVSSVATREAIY
;
A
#
# COMPACT_ATOMS: atom_id res chain seq x y z
N MET A 1 53.44 35.71 6.93
CA MET A 1 53.39 34.59 7.89
C MET A 1 51.98 34.00 7.84
N TRP A 2 51.73 33.01 6.98
CA TRP A 2 50.41 32.35 6.87
C TRP A 2 50.32 31.29 7.97
N SER A 3 49.42 31.48 8.94
CA SER A 3 49.17 30.49 9.98
C SER A 3 48.22 29.43 9.43
N VAL A 4 48.77 28.23 9.19
CA VAL A 4 48.02 27.02 8.87
C VAL A 4 47.22 26.62 10.11
N PHE A 5 45.92 26.95 10.16
CA PHE A 5 45.01 26.43 11.18
C PHE A 5 43.93 25.54 10.54
N ARG A 6 44.35 24.29 10.31
CA ARG A 6 43.62 23.04 10.60
C ARG A 6 42.24 22.81 9.92
N ASP A 7 42.25 22.60 8.60
CA ASP A 7 41.13 22.05 7.80
C ASP A 7 40.79 20.57 8.08
N ARG A 8 41.45 19.91 9.05
CA ARG A 8 41.24 18.47 9.32
C ARG A 8 39.80 18.12 9.74
N GLY A 9 39.01 19.10 10.18
CA GLY A 9 37.57 18.94 10.46
C GLY A 9 36.66 19.18 9.25
N SER A 10 37.12 19.92 8.22
CA SER A 10 36.30 20.26 7.04
C SER A 10 35.97 19.02 6.22
N ALA A 11 36.93 18.11 6.01
CA ALA A 11 36.71 16.92 5.18
C ALA A 11 35.55 16.04 5.68
N VAL A 12 35.35 15.96 7.00
CA VAL A 12 34.21 15.23 7.58
C VAL A 12 32.92 16.01 7.38
N ALA A 13 32.93 17.33 7.57
CA ALA A 13 31.78 18.19 7.34
C ALA A 13 31.34 18.19 5.87
N ASP A 14 32.29 18.36 4.94
CA ASP A 14 32.09 18.34 3.49
C ASP A 14 31.50 17.00 3.04
N PHE A 15 32.00 15.89 3.57
CA PHE A 15 31.42 14.58 3.31
C PHE A 15 30.00 14.48 3.82
N VAL A 16 29.72 14.88 5.07
CA VAL A 16 28.37 14.80 5.65
C VAL A 16 27.38 15.68 4.88
N LEU A 17 27.80 16.86 4.43
CA LEU A 17 26.98 17.77 3.61
C LEU A 17 26.55 17.15 2.28
N VAL A 18 27.28 16.16 1.77
CA VAL A 18 26.92 15.44 0.53
C VAL A 18 26.23 14.11 0.85
N ALA A 19 26.82 13.32 1.74
CA ALA A 19 26.35 11.98 2.06
C ALA A 19 24.97 12.00 2.71
N PHE A 20 24.68 12.96 3.58
CA PHE A 20 23.39 13.07 4.24
C PHE A 20 22.24 13.34 3.27
N PRO A 21 22.25 14.41 2.45
CA PRO A 21 21.16 14.64 1.49
C PRO A 21 21.11 13.55 0.42
N MET A 22 22.24 12.97 0.00
CA MET A 22 22.24 11.86 -0.95
C MET A 22 21.57 10.61 -0.37
N LEU A 23 21.87 10.27 0.88
CA LEU A 23 21.21 9.19 1.60
C LEU A 23 19.72 9.49 1.83
N ALA A 24 19.38 10.71 2.25
CA ALA A 24 18.00 11.13 2.45
C ALA A 24 17.19 11.06 1.15
N LEU A 25 17.78 11.47 0.02
CA LEU A 25 17.17 11.38 -1.29
C LEU A 25 16.99 9.92 -1.71
N PHE A 26 18.01 9.09 -1.52
CA PHE A 26 17.92 7.65 -1.80
C PHE A 26 16.79 6.99 -1.01
N VAL A 27 16.76 7.19 0.32
CA VAL A 27 15.71 6.66 1.19
C VAL A 27 14.34 7.21 0.81
N GLY A 28 14.26 8.51 0.49
CA GLY A 28 13.04 9.17 0.03
C GLY A 28 12.50 8.53 -1.25
N THR A 29 13.34 8.31 -2.25
CA THR A 29 12.96 7.65 -3.51
C THR A 29 12.50 6.22 -3.28
N VAL A 30 13.24 5.43 -2.48
CA VAL A 30 12.85 4.04 -2.17
C VAL A 30 11.50 4.00 -1.44
N THR A 31 11.29 4.89 -0.47
CA THR A 31 10.04 5.00 0.28
C THR A 31 8.86 5.32 -0.64
N ILE A 32 9.02 6.31 -1.53
CA ILE A 32 7.98 6.69 -2.50
C ILE A 32 7.69 5.54 -3.47
N GLY A 33 8.73 4.88 -3.98
CA GLY A 33 8.61 3.73 -4.88
C GLY A 33 7.86 2.57 -4.22
N PHE A 34 8.22 2.22 -3.00
CA PHE A 34 7.54 1.17 -2.24
C PHE A 34 6.08 1.52 -1.94
N ALA A 35 5.79 2.75 -1.51
CA ALA A 35 4.42 3.19 -1.27
C ALA A 35 3.56 3.14 -2.54
N SER A 36 4.12 3.54 -3.68
CA SER A 36 3.46 3.46 -5.00
C SER A 36 3.19 2.02 -5.43
N TYR A 37 4.18 1.14 -5.24
CA TYR A 37 4.05 -0.29 -5.51
C TYR A 37 2.95 -0.93 -4.66
N ALA A 38 2.99 -0.71 -3.34
CA ALA A 38 2.01 -1.28 -2.41
C ALA A 38 0.58 -0.81 -2.73
N ARG A 39 0.40 0.48 -3.07
CA ARG A 39 -0.91 1.00 -3.50
C ARG A 39 -1.45 0.27 -4.72
N THR A 40 -0.60 0.04 -5.72
CA THR A 40 -0.98 -0.67 -6.95
C THR A 40 -1.36 -2.12 -6.65
N VAL A 41 -0.57 -2.82 -5.85
CA VAL A 41 -0.85 -4.21 -5.44
C VAL A 41 -2.17 -4.33 -4.68
N ILE A 42 -2.41 -3.45 -3.72
CA ILE A 42 -3.65 -3.46 -2.91
C ILE A 42 -4.87 -3.19 -3.80
N LEU A 43 -4.76 -2.25 -4.75
CA LEU A 43 -5.81 -1.97 -5.73
C LEU A 43 -6.15 -3.19 -6.58
N ASP A 44 -5.14 -3.83 -7.16
CA ASP A 44 -5.31 -5.00 -8.02
C ASP A 44 -5.96 -6.15 -7.25
N ALA A 45 -5.47 -6.46 -6.05
CA ALA A 45 -6.05 -7.48 -5.20
C ALA A 45 -7.49 -7.15 -4.77
N THR A 46 -7.81 -5.88 -4.53
CA THR A 46 -9.16 -5.43 -4.14
C THR A 46 -10.15 -5.50 -5.30
N ILE A 47 -9.70 -5.27 -6.53
CA ILE A 47 -10.50 -5.46 -7.75
C ILE A 47 -10.77 -6.95 -7.97
N GLU A 48 -9.73 -7.77 -7.88
CA GLU A 48 -9.86 -9.22 -8.08
C GLU A 48 -10.73 -9.86 -6.99
N GLY A 49 -10.61 -9.43 -5.73
CA GLY A 49 -11.49 -9.89 -4.66
C GLY A 49 -12.96 -9.48 -4.82
N ALA A 50 -13.20 -8.26 -5.32
CA ALA A 50 -14.56 -7.80 -5.63
C ALA A 50 -15.19 -8.58 -6.78
N ARG A 51 -14.40 -8.85 -7.84
CA ARG A 51 -14.82 -9.72 -8.94
C ARG A 51 -15.11 -11.12 -8.44
N PHE A 52 -14.22 -11.69 -7.64
CA PHE A 52 -14.37 -13.02 -7.08
C PHE A 52 -15.63 -13.14 -6.22
N ALA A 53 -15.93 -12.17 -5.36
CA ALA A 53 -17.14 -12.16 -4.54
C ALA A 53 -18.44 -11.96 -5.33
N ALA A 54 -18.37 -11.38 -6.54
CA ALA A 54 -19.53 -11.17 -7.40
C ALA A 54 -19.95 -12.42 -8.19
N LEU A 55 -19.13 -13.47 -8.22
CA LEU A 55 -19.49 -14.75 -8.84
C LEU A 55 -20.68 -15.40 -8.12
N ALA A 56 -21.52 -16.10 -8.87
CA ALA A 56 -22.77 -16.70 -8.37
C ALA A 56 -22.55 -17.67 -7.19
N ASP A 57 -21.46 -18.43 -7.22
CA ASP A 57 -21.11 -19.44 -6.20
C ASP A 57 -20.24 -18.90 -5.05
N GLN A 58 -19.86 -17.62 -5.11
CA GLN A 58 -18.97 -17.01 -4.13
C GLN A 58 -19.74 -16.12 -3.16
N ASN A 59 -19.09 -15.82 -2.03
CA ASN A 59 -19.62 -14.94 -1.01
C ASN A 59 -18.58 -13.89 -0.60
N LEU A 60 -19.02 -12.89 0.16
CA LEU A 60 -18.17 -11.78 0.61
C LEU A 60 -16.96 -12.27 1.41
N LEU A 61 -17.12 -13.27 2.29
CA LEU A 61 -16.02 -13.80 3.09
C LEU A 61 -14.93 -14.43 2.22
N ALA A 62 -15.33 -15.22 1.21
CA ALA A 62 -14.40 -15.83 0.27
C ALA A 62 -13.61 -14.76 -0.53
N GLY A 63 -14.28 -13.69 -0.96
CA GLY A 63 -13.61 -12.54 -1.59
C GLY A 63 -12.64 -11.83 -0.67
N THR A 64 -13.01 -11.56 0.60
CA THR A 64 -12.10 -10.90 1.56
C THR A 64 -10.86 -11.73 1.87
N GLN A 65 -11.03 -13.05 2.00
CA GLN A 65 -9.93 -13.97 2.23
C GLN A 65 -9.00 -14.01 1.01
N LYS A 66 -9.55 -14.07 -0.20
CA LYS A 66 -8.79 -14.02 -1.45
C LYS A 66 -7.98 -12.74 -1.59
N THR A 67 -8.59 -11.57 -1.31
CA THR A 67 -7.88 -10.28 -1.32
C THR A 67 -6.71 -10.30 -0.34
N ARG A 68 -6.92 -10.80 0.88
CA ARG A 68 -5.86 -10.90 1.89
C ARG A 68 -4.71 -11.80 1.44
N GLU A 69 -5.01 -12.95 0.85
CA GLU A 69 -4.01 -13.88 0.32
C GLU A 69 -3.18 -13.26 -0.80
N LEU A 70 -3.83 -12.57 -1.75
CA LEU A 70 -3.14 -11.90 -2.86
C LEU A 70 -2.20 -10.80 -2.35
N ILE A 71 -2.68 -9.96 -1.43
CA ILE A 71 -1.89 -8.91 -0.79
C ILE A 71 -0.70 -9.51 -0.04
N GLN A 72 -0.93 -10.53 0.80
CA GLN A 72 0.14 -11.17 1.58
C GLN A 72 1.17 -11.87 0.70
N SER A 73 0.76 -12.48 -0.42
CA SER A 73 1.68 -13.13 -1.36
C SER A 73 2.62 -12.13 -2.06
N SER A 74 2.17 -10.89 -2.25
CA SER A 74 2.92 -9.84 -2.95
C SER A 74 3.74 -8.95 -2.02
N LEU A 75 3.18 -8.60 -0.86
CA LEU A 75 3.76 -7.65 0.09
C LEU A 75 4.42 -8.31 1.31
N GLY A 76 4.18 -9.61 1.51
CA GLY A 76 4.74 -10.39 2.62
C GLY A 76 3.94 -10.25 3.93
N PRO A 77 4.29 -11.06 4.94
CA PRO A 77 3.54 -11.17 6.19
C PRO A 77 3.73 -9.97 7.14
N ALA A 78 4.70 -9.10 6.88
CA ALA A 78 5.01 -7.95 7.73
C ALA A 78 3.98 -6.81 7.58
N ILE A 79 3.15 -6.83 6.52
CA ILE A 79 2.16 -5.79 6.27
C ILE A 79 0.82 -6.20 6.86
N THR A 80 0.32 -5.40 7.80
CA THR A 80 -1.02 -5.58 8.36
C THR A 80 -2.04 -4.93 7.44
N VAL A 81 -3.00 -5.73 6.98
CA VAL A 81 -4.06 -5.28 6.08
C VAL A 81 -5.43 -5.69 6.62
N GLU A 82 -6.29 -4.70 6.74
CA GLU A 82 -7.71 -4.86 7.03
C GLU A 82 -8.48 -4.85 5.70
N VAL A 83 -9.37 -5.83 5.51
CA VAL A 83 -10.22 -5.93 4.31
C VAL A 83 -11.65 -6.11 4.79
N VAL A 84 -12.51 -5.16 4.42
CA VAL A 84 -13.94 -5.15 4.72
C VAL A 84 -14.71 -5.27 3.41
N ALA A 85 -15.70 -6.16 3.38
CA ALA A 85 -16.61 -6.29 2.25
C ALA A 85 -18.04 -6.10 2.72
N SER A 86 -18.84 -5.38 1.93
CA SER A 86 -20.26 -5.16 2.17
C SER A 86 -21.04 -5.40 0.88
N SER A 87 -22.17 -6.11 0.98
CA SER A 87 -23.16 -6.20 -0.10
C SER A 87 -24.33 -5.31 0.26
N SER A 88 -24.70 -4.42 -0.65
CA SER A 88 -25.91 -3.61 -0.53
C SER A 88 -26.76 -3.82 -1.78
N LYS A 89 -28.02 -4.18 -1.57
CA LYS A 89 -29.01 -4.41 -2.62
C LYS A 89 -29.93 -3.20 -2.70
N LEU A 90 -29.79 -2.41 -3.76
CA LEU A 90 -30.63 -1.26 -4.03
C LEU A 90 -31.56 -1.58 -5.21
N GLY A 91 -32.81 -1.97 -4.90
CA GLY A 91 -33.77 -2.42 -5.91
C GLY A 91 -33.39 -3.76 -6.54
N GLN A 92 -33.22 -3.79 -7.87
CA GLN A 92 -32.81 -4.97 -8.65
C GLN A 92 -31.28 -5.11 -8.78
N ILE A 93 -30.50 -4.15 -8.25
CA ILE A 93 -29.04 -4.10 -8.39
C ILE A 93 -28.42 -4.51 -7.06
N GLU A 94 -27.64 -5.59 -7.06
CA GLU A 94 -26.79 -5.96 -5.93
C GLU A 94 -25.37 -5.44 -6.18
N SER A 95 -24.92 -4.55 -5.31
CA SER A 95 -23.60 -3.92 -5.38
C SER A 95 -22.74 -4.44 -4.23
N ILE A 96 -21.55 -4.91 -4.57
CA ILE A 96 -20.56 -5.37 -3.61
C ILE A 96 -19.47 -4.30 -3.52
N ARG A 97 -19.27 -3.74 -2.33
CA ARG A 97 -18.20 -2.79 -2.03
C ARG A 97 -17.13 -3.46 -1.20
N PHE A 98 -15.89 -3.40 -1.67
CA PHE A 98 -14.71 -3.74 -0.88
C PHE A 98 -13.99 -2.48 -0.42
N GLU A 99 -13.45 -2.53 0.79
CA GLU A 99 -12.58 -1.52 1.36
C GLU A 99 -11.37 -2.22 1.97
N SER A 100 -10.18 -1.90 1.48
CA SER A 100 -8.92 -2.45 1.95
C SER A 100 -8.08 -1.32 2.54
N SER A 101 -7.64 -1.48 3.78
CA SER A 101 -6.79 -0.53 4.51
C SER A 101 -5.49 -1.22 4.92
N ALA A 102 -4.36 -0.68 4.48
CA ALA A 102 -3.02 -1.17 4.87
C ALA A 102 -2.29 -0.13 5.71
N ALA A 103 -1.69 -0.57 6.82
CA ALA A 103 -0.86 0.25 7.69
C ALA A 103 0.63 0.00 7.42
N PHE A 104 1.41 1.08 7.37
CA PHE A 104 2.85 1.03 7.14
C PHE A 104 3.60 1.75 8.27
N ASP A 105 4.41 1.00 9.01
CA ASP A 105 5.15 1.52 10.18
C ASP A 105 6.55 2.07 9.86
N PHE A 106 6.99 1.99 8.60
CA PHE A 106 8.34 2.43 8.21
C PHE A 106 8.46 3.95 7.97
N LEU A 107 7.38 4.71 8.14
CA LEU A 107 7.33 6.17 8.04
C LEU A 107 6.95 6.80 9.40
N PRO A 108 7.44 8.00 9.73
CA PRO A 108 6.97 8.71 10.92
C PRO A 108 5.46 8.97 10.83
N GLY A 109 4.72 8.31 11.72
CA GLY A 109 3.26 8.27 11.73
C GLY A 109 2.69 7.15 10.86
N THR A 110 1.75 6.36 11.40
CA THR A 110 1.07 5.28 10.67
C THR A 110 0.31 5.88 9.48
N LYS A 111 0.74 5.52 8.28
CA LYS A 111 0.02 5.87 7.04
C LYS A 111 -0.96 4.75 6.73
N ILE A 112 -2.26 5.10 6.63
CA ILE A 112 -3.31 4.17 6.22
C ILE A 112 -3.60 4.42 4.73
N LEU A 113 -3.42 3.41 3.89
CA LEU A 113 -3.85 3.44 2.49
C LEU A 113 -5.20 2.77 2.39
N THR A 114 -6.27 3.56 2.27
CA THR A 114 -7.62 3.07 2.04
C THR A 114 -7.92 3.02 0.54
N VAL A 115 -8.33 1.85 0.08
CA VAL A 115 -8.72 1.57 -1.30
C VAL A 115 -10.14 1.03 -1.30
N SER A 116 -11.02 1.58 -2.14
CA SER A 116 -12.37 1.06 -2.31
C SER A 116 -12.62 0.61 -3.74
N SER A 117 -13.29 -0.53 -3.92
CA SER A 117 -13.79 -1.01 -5.21
C SER A 117 -15.27 -1.37 -5.11
N VAL A 118 -15.98 -1.28 -6.24
CA VAL A 118 -17.40 -1.66 -6.36
C VAL A 118 -17.57 -2.60 -7.54
N ALA A 119 -18.23 -3.73 -7.33
CA ALA A 119 -18.62 -4.67 -8.37
C ALA A 119 -20.15 -4.87 -8.37
N THR A 120 -20.75 -4.90 -9.56
CA THR A 120 -22.18 -5.18 -9.75
C THR A 120 -22.38 -6.68 -9.93
N ARG A 121 -23.26 -7.30 -9.13
CA ARG A 121 -23.60 -8.72 -9.28
C ARG A 121 -24.46 -8.90 -10.52
N GLU A 122 -24.06 -9.80 -11.42
CA GLU A 122 -24.88 -10.17 -12.57
C GLU A 122 -26.13 -10.92 -12.08
N ALA A 123 -27.31 -10.35 -12.32
CA ALA A 123 -28.57 -11.02 -12.09
C ALA A 123 -28.73 -12.11 -13.16
N ILE A 124 -28.62 -13.38 -12.76
CA ILE A 124 -29.06 -14.49 -13.59
C ILE A 124 -30.58 -14.37 -13.70
N TYR A 125 -31.03 -14.05 -14.91
CA TYR A 125 -32.44 -13.95 -15.29
C TYR A 125 -33.08 -15.35 -15.39
#